data_AF-A0AAE8SSK5-F1
#
_entry.id   AF-A0AAE8SSK5-F1
#
_cell.length_a   1.000
_cell.length_b   1.000
_cell.length_c   1.000
_cell.angle_alpha   90.00
_cell.angle_beta   90.00
_cell.angle_gamma   90.00
#
_symmetry.space_group_name_H-M   'P 1'
#
loop_
_entity.id
_entity.type
_entity.pdbx_description
1 polymer ?
#
loop_
_entity_poly.entity_id
_entity_poly.type
_entity_poly.pdbx_seq_one_letter_code
_entity_poly.pdbx_strand_id
1 'polypeptide(L)'
;MEHQSSSLTLVEIPRSLVPPTWDAAVRRASMSECREVALSLAHSFATDGFSMYLVGAWDMAHLSHEEKWRLHVDMMAYSTAAHFLSGIVKTIGPEYDSVAVWLPPGADADGWWTVLRSGLWRIHFMLSTEGRRRYFDEVLPLLHRTKVEVMGARDAECYYLVYLGTKPNSRGRGYAGKLIEDLIRVRVISLTRGLEPVQLDIMVREPRAGFGGYSMKA
;
A
#
# COMPACT_ATOMS: atom_id res chain seq x y z
N MET A 1 35.04 -51.43 -13.29
CA MET A 1 34.44 -50.41 -12.41
C MET A 1 34.87 -49.06 -12.97
N GLU A 2 33.99 -48.41 -13.73
CA GLU A 2 34.25 -47.08 -14.30
C GLU A 2 33.97 -46.02 -13.22
N HIS A 3 34.96 -45.17 -12.96
CA HIS A 3 34.82 -44.01 -12.09
C HIS A 3 34.16 -42.87 -12.89
N GLN A 4 32.88 -42.63 -12.64
CA GLN A 4 32.16 -41.47 -13.17
C GLN A 4 32.64 -40.22 -12.43
N SER A 5 33.51 -39.44 -13.07
CA SER A 5 33.98 -38.15 -12.55
C SER A 5 32.89 -37.10 -12.78
N SER A 6 32.20 -36.72 -11.71
CA SER A 6 31.18 -35.65 -11.75
C SER A 6 31.88 -34.30 -11.93
N SER A 7 31.79 -33.73 -13.13
CA SER A 7 32.27 -32.38 -13.42
C SER A 7 31.40 -31.35 -12.71
N LEU A 8 31.94 -30.68 -11.69
CA LEU A 8 31.33 -29.52 -11.06
C LEU A 8 31.56 -28.31 -11.95
N THR A 9 30.50 -27.85 -12.63
CA THR A 9 30.55 -26.61 -13.40
C THR A 9 30.51 -25.44 -12.41
N LEU A 10 31.66 -24.79 -12.19
CA LEU A 10 31.73 -23.51 -11.50
C LEU A 10 31.04 -22.45 -12.38
N VAL A 11 29.81 -22.10 -12.02
CA VAL A 11 29.11 -20.96 -12.64
C VAL A 11 29.79 -19.69 -12.14
N GLU A 12 30.54 -19.04 -13.02
CA GLU A 12 31.19 -17.77 -12.73
C GLU A 12 30.09 -16.72 -12.50
N ILE A 13 29.94 -16.27 -11.25
CA ILE A 13 28.97 -15.23 -10.91
C ILE A 13 29.44 -13.95 -11.61
N PRO A 14 28.64 -13.36 -12.52
CA PRO A 14 29.04 -12.14 -13.21
C PRO A 14 29.41 -11.07 -12.18
N ARG A 15 30.58 -10.45 -12.37
CA ARG A 15 31.01 -9.32 -11.53
C ARG A 15 30.08 -8.13 -11.79
N SER A 16 29.03 -8.03 -10.97
CA SER A 16 28.09 -6.91 -11.00
C SER A 16 28.55 -5.82 -10.05
N LEU A 17 28.46 -4.56 -10.48
CA LEU A 17 28.58 -3.41 -9.60
C LEU A 17 27.34 -3.23 -8.71
N VAL A 18 26.22 -3.86 -9.07
CA VAL A 18 25.00 -3.89 -8.25
C VAL A 18 25.17 -4.96 -7.18
N PRO A 19 25.11 -4.60 -5.89
CA PRO A 19 25.20 -5.57 -4.81
C PRO A 19 24.12 -6.67 -4.96
N PRO A 20 24.42 -7.94 -4.67
CA PRO A 20 23.44 -9.04 -4.79
C PRO A 20 22.19 -8.89 -3.92
N THR A 21 22.25 -8.02 -2.92
CA THR A 21 21.14 -7.74 -1.99
C THR A 21 20.40 -6.44 -2.33
N TRP A 22 20.87 -5.68 -3.32
CA TRP A 22 20.36 -4.34 -3.63
C TRP A 22 18.88 -4.36 -4.05
N ASP A 23 18.48 -5.37 -4.80
CA ASP A 23 17.10 -5.58 -5.27
C ASP A 23 16.24 -6.37 -4.26
N ALA A 24 16.86 -7.01 -3.27
CA ALA A 24 16.22 -7.94 -2.36
C ALA A 24 16.01 -7.38 -0.94
N ALA A 25 16.69 -6.29 -0.57
CA ALA A 25 16.63 -5.72 0.77
C ALA A 25 15.40 -4.83 0.96
N VAL A 26 14.58 -5.16 1.97
CA VAL A 26 13.56 -4.24 2.48
C VAL A 26 14.25 -3.16 3.30
N ARG A 27 13.84 -1.91 3.10
CA ARG A 27 14.33 -0.77 3.90
C ARG A 27 13.20 0.18 4.25
N ARG A 28 13.39 0.93 5.35
CA ARG A 28 12.52 2.07 5.68
C ARG A 28 12.84 3.22 4.73
N ALA A 29 11.82 3.84 4.15
CA ALA A 29 11.96 5.08 3.40
C ALA A 29 11.94 6.28 4.36
N SER A 30 12.60 7.36 3.95
CA SER A 30 12.64 8.64 4.63
C SER A 30 11.76 9.68 3.93
N MET A 31 11.41 10.77 4.63
CA MET A 31 10.53 11.82 4.08
C MET A 31 11.07 12.45 2.78
N SER A 32 12.39 12.50 2.59
CA SER A 32 12.98 13.03 1.34
C SER A 32 12.65 12.20 0.10
N GLU A 33 12.21 10.95 0.30
CA GLU A 33 11.85 10.01 -0.76
C GLU A 33 10.32 9.95 -0.98
N CYS A 34 9.57 10.83 -0.31
CA CYS A 34 8.10 10.79 -0.32
C CYS A 34 7.52 10.88 -1.72
N ARG A 35 8.14 11.68 -2.60
CA ARG A 35 7.66 11.90 -3.97
C ARG A 35 7.77 10.63 -4.79
N GLU A 36 8.92 9.96 -4.74
CA GLU A 36 9.23 8.74 -5.48
C GLU A 36 8.38 7.57 -5.00
N VAL A 37 8.23 7.45 -3.68
CA VAL A 37 7.36 6.45 -3.05
C VAL A 37 5.90 6.66 -3.46
N ALA A 38 5.40 7.90 -3.38
CA ALA A 38 4.03 8.23 -3.78
C ALA A 38 3.78 7.94 -5.26
N LEU A 39 4.73 8.27 -6.14
CA LEU A 39 4.65 7.96 -7.55
C LEU A 39 4.63 6.43 -7.79
N SER A 40 5.42 5.66 -7.05
CA SER A 40 5.39 4.20 -7.12
C SER A 40 4.03 3.62 -6.69
N LEU A 41 3.44 4.15 -5.61
CA LEU A 41 2.09 3.77 -5.21
C LEU A 41 1.06 4.17 -6.27
N ALA A 42 1.16 5.37 -6.85
CA ALA A 42 0.28 5.81 -7.93
C ALA A 42 0.34 4.86 -9.14
N HIS A 43 1.53 4.44 -9.57
CA HIS A 43 1.69 3.42 -10.62
C HIS A 43 1.13 2.06 -10.22
N SER A 44 1.32 1.65 -8.97
CA SER A 44 0.82 0.37 -8.45
C SER A 44 -0.70 0.31 -8.47
N PHE A 45 -1.36 1.44 -8.19
CA PHE A 45 -2.82 1.58 -8.13
C PHE A 45 -3.43 2.25 -9.37
N ALA A 46 -2.68 2.41 -10.47
CA ALA A 46 -3.15 3.11 -11.67
C ALA A 46 -4.42 2.49 -12.30
N THR A 47 -4.62 1.19 -12.10
CA THR A 47 -5.79 0.44 -12.58
C THR A 47 -6.62 -0.13 -11.43
N ASP A 48 -6.43 0.38 -10.21
CA ASP A 48 -7.14 -0.10 -9.04
C ASP A 48 -8.59 0.37 -9.02
N GLY A 49 -9.51 -0.55 -8.71
CA GLY A 49 -10.95 -0.28 -8.75
C GLY A 49 -11.38 0.79 -7.76
N PHE A 50 -10.75 0.84 -6.58
CA PHE A 50 -11.02 1.86 -5.58
C PHE A 50 -10.53 3.25 -6.04
N SER A 51 -9.31 3.32 -6.58
CA SER A 51 -8.75 4.56 -7.13
C SER A 51 -9.65 5.11 -8.26
N MET A 52 -10.06 4.24 -9.20
CA MET A 52 -10.98 4.59 -10.28
C MET A 52 -12.37 4.97 -9.80
N TYR A 53 -12.85 4.39 -8.70
CA TYR A 53 -14.12 4.77 -8.09
C TYR A 53 -14.08 6.22 -7.56
N LEU A 54 -12.93 6.69 -7.07
CA LEU A 54 -12.78 8.07 -6.58
C LEU A 54 -12.57 9.08 -7.72
N VAL A 55 -11.64 8.82 -8.64
CA VAL A 55 -11.23 9.79 -9.68
C VAL A 55 -11.99 9.62 -11.01
N GLY A 56 -12.79 8.56 -11.12
CA GLY A 56 -13.62 8.23 -12.28
C GLY A 56 -15.10 8.52 -12.08
N ALA A 57 -15.45 9.41 -11.14
CA ALA A 57 -16.83 9.83 -10.95
C ALA A 57 -17.43 10.43 -12.24
N TRP A 58 -18.75 10.31 -12.40
CA TRP A 58 -19.45 10.77 -13.60
C TRP A 58 -19.29 12.27 -13.83
N ASP A 59 -19.20 13.07 -12.75
CA ASP A 59 -18.99 14.51 -12.79
C ASP A 59 -17.54 14.92 -13.13
N MET A 60 -16.64 13.94 -13.26
CA MET A 60 -15.27 14.09 -13.79
C MET A 60 -15.11 13.53 -15.22
N ALA A 61 -16.20 13.21 -15.91
CA ALA A 61 -16.14 12.66 -17.28
C ALA A 61 -15.44 13.60 -18.28
N HIS A 62 -15.47 14.91 -18.03
CA HIS A 62 -14.85 15.94 -18.86
C HIS A 62 -13.32 16.01 -18.72
N LEU A 63 -12.75 15.47 -17.64
CA LEU A 63 -11.31 15.46 -17.43
C LEU A 63 -10.63 14.45 -18.37
N SER A 64 -9.52 14.89 -18.96
CA SER A 64 -8.63 14.03 -19.74
C SER A 64 -8.00 12.93 -18.87
N HIS A 65 -7.44 11.90 -19.50
CA HIS A 65 -6.70 10.87 -18.78
C HIS A 65 -5.49 11.42 -18.04
N GLU A 66 -4.81 12.43 -18.60
CA GLU A 66 -3.64 13.07 -17.97
C GLU A 66 -4.04 13.85 -16.71
N GLU A 67 -5.18 14.56 -16.74
CA GLU A 67 -5.69 15.27 -15.56
C GLU A 67 -6.12 14.32 -14.44
N LYS A 68 -6.79 13.21 -14.79
CA LYS A 68 -7.14 12.16 -13.82
C LYS A 68 -5.90 11.49 -13.24
N TRP A 69 -4.88 11.25 -14.07
CA TRP A 69 -3.60 10.72 -13.62
C TRP A 69 -2.91 11.69 -12.66
N ARG A 70 -2.84 12.98 -12.98
CA ARG A 70 -2.27 14.00 -12.09
C ARG A 70 -2.99 14.05 -10.76
N LEU A 71 -4.33 14.04 -10.77
CA LEU A 71 -5.15 14.00 -9.55
C LEU A 71 -4.83 12.76 -8.70
N HIS A 72 -4.75 11.57 -9.32
CA HIS A 72 -4.39 10.32 -8.64
C HIS A 72 -2.99 10.38 -8.02
N VAL A 73 -2.00 10.91 -8.74
CA VAL A 73 -0.63 11.11 -8.24
C VAL A 73 -0.62 12.07 -7.05
N ASP A 74 -1.33 13.20 -7.14
CA ASP A 74 -1.42 14.19 -6.06
C ASP A 74 -2.09 13.58 -4.82
N MET A 75 -3.18 12.82 -4.99
CA MET A 75 -3.83 12.09 -3.89
C MET A 75 -2.87 11.11 -3.22
N MET A 76 -2.14 10.31 -4.00
CA MET A 76 -1.14 9.39 -3.45
C MET A 76 -0.01 10.13 -2.75
N ALA A 77 0.41 11.30 -3.25
CA ALA A 77 1.44 12.12 -2.61
C ALA A 77 1.00 12.63 -1.23
N TYR A 78 -0.20 13.20 -1.13
CA TYR A 78 -0.72 13.70 0.16
C TYR A 78 -0.97 12.56 1.16
N SER A 79 -1.57 11.45 0.71
CA SER A 79 -1.75 10.26 1.55
C SER A 79 -0.41 9.71 2.03
N THR A 80 0.57 9.57 1.14
CA THR A 80 1.89 9.04 1.51
C THR A 80 2.61 9.98 2.49
N ALA A 81 2.55 11.29 2.27
CA ALA A 81 3.15 12.29 3.15
C ALA A 81 2.59 12.22 4.58
N ALA A 82 1.27 12.03 4.73
CA ALA A 82 0.65 11.82 6.05
C ALA A 82 1.27 10.61 6.77
N HIS A 83 1.47 9.51 6.05
CA HIS A 83 2.04 8.28 6.63
C HIS A 83 3.55 8.34 6.85
N PHE A 84 4.28 9.25 6.19
CA PHE A 84 5.65 9.57 6.58
C PHE A 84 5.71 10.34 7.91
N LEU A 85 4.68 11.12 8.24
CA LEU A 85 4.62 11.89 9.49
C LEU A 85 4.17 11.04 10.68
N SER A 86 3.21 10.13 10.49
CA SER A 86 2.60 9.35 11.58
C SER A 86 2.81 7.84 11.50
N GLY A 87 3.43 7.33 10.43
CA GLY A 87 3.49 5.90 10.14
C GLY A 87 4.89 5.34 9.85
N ILE A 88 4.90 4.15 9.26
CA ILE A 88 6.08 3.40 8.84
C ILE A 88 5.94 3.09 7.36
N VAL A 89 6.82 3.68 6.56
CA VAL A 89 6.89 3.44 5.12
C VAL A 89 8.11 2.58 4.81
N LYS A 90 7.89 1.42 4.21
CA LYS A 90 8.95 0.49 3.78
C LYS A 90 8.90 0.30 2.27
N THR A 91 10.05 0.07 1.67
CA THR A 91 10.21 -0.12 0.23
C THR A 91 11.23 -1.22 -0.06
N ILE A 92 11.10 -1.82 -1.24
CA ILE A 92 12.04 -2.80 -1.80
C ILE A 92 12.17 -2.57 -3.31
N GLY A 93 13.34 -2.91 -3.84
CA GLY A 93 13.71 -2.73 -5.24
C GLY A 93 14.40 -1.38 -5.52
N PRO A 94 15.17 -1.29 -6.61
CA PRO A 94 16.05 -0.16 -6.89
C PRO A 94 15.30 1.16 -7.09
N GLU A 95 14.08 1.11 -7.62
CA GLU A 95 13.27 2.30 -7.93
C GLU A 95 11.95 2.31 -7.14
N TYR A 96 11.98 1.85 -5.89
CA TYR A 96 10.78 1.73 -5.06
C TYR A 96 9.74 0.79 -5.66
N ASP A 97 10.18 -0.30 -6.29
CA ASP A 97 9.34 -1.23 -7.06
C ASP A 97 8.14 -1.77 -6.28
N SER A 98 8.28 -1.92 -4.97
CA SER A 98 7.17 -2.19 -4.08
C SER A 98 7.29 -1.41 -2.78
N VAL A 99 6.14 -0.95 -2.29
CA VAL A 99 6.01 -0.09 -1.11
C VAL A 99 4.95 -0.67 -0.19
N ALA A 100 5.23 -0.68 1.11
CA ALA A 100 4.26 -0.96 2.15
C ALA A 100 4.18 0.21 3.14
N VAL A 101 2.96 0.66 3.41
CA VAL A 101 2.65 1.77 4.30
C VAL A 101 1.85 1.25 5.48
N TRP A 102 2.38 1.45 6.68
CA TRP A 102 1.79 0.95 7.91
C TRP A 102 1.50 2.08 8.88
N LEU A 103 0.40 1.97 9.61
CA LEU A 103 0.16 2.74 10.82
C LEU A 103 0.46 1.88 12.05
N PRO A 104 1.32 2.34 12.97
CA PRO A 104 1.56 1.63 14.22
C PRO A 104 0.39 1.78 15.21
N PRO A 105 0.34 0.92 16.24
CA PRO A 105 -0.65 1.00 17.31
C PRO A 105 -0.74 2.39 17.93
N GLY A 106 -1.97 2.88 18.11
CA GLY A 106 -2.24 4.20 18.67
C GLY A 106 -1.88 5.40 17.78
N ALA A 107 -1.33 5.18 16.58
CA ALA A 107 -1.08 6.27 15.64
C ALA A 107 -2.32 6.58 14.81
N ASP A 108 -2.46 7.87 14.49
CA ASP A 108 -3.56 8.40 13.70
C ASP A 108 -3.00 9.25 12.55
N ALA A 109 -3.37 8.91 11.32
CA ALA A 109 -3.03 9.67 10.12
C ALA A 109 -3.98 10.85 9.88
N ASP A 110 -5.13 10.87 10.55
CA ASP A 110 -6.20 11.85 10.36
C ASP A 110 -6.16 12.98 11.39
N GLY A 111 -5.18 12.93 12.31
CA GLY A 111 -4.92 13.99 13.26
C GLY A 111 -4.70 15.35 12.58
N TRP A 112 -5.30 16.41 13.13
CA TRP A 112 -5.31 17.77 12.56
C TRP A 112 -3.95 18.23 12.03
N TRP A 113 -2.90 17.98 12.81
CA TRP A 113 -1.55 18.40 12.49
C TRP A 113 -0.95 17.62 11.32
N THR A 114 -1.23 16.32 11.23
CA THR A 114 -0.85 15.45 10.12
C THR A 114 -1.60 15.89 8.86
N VAL A 115 -2.90 16.13 8.94
CA VAL A 115 -3.72 16.60 7.82
C VAL A 115 -3.21 17.93 7.25
N LEU A 116 -2.84 18.87 8.13
CA LEU A 116 -2.30 20.16 7.73
C LEU A 116 -0.92 20.03 7.06
N ARG A 117 0.05 19.37 7.72
CA ARG A 117 1.44 19.30 7.22
C ARG A 117 1.60 18.40 6.00
N SER A 118 0.78 17.36 5.88
CA SER A 118 0.81 16.47 4.71
C SER A 118 0.19 17.11 3.48
N GLY A 119 -0.74 18.06 3.65
CA GLY A 119 -1.55 18.59 2.55
C GLY A 119 -2.80 17.76 2.24
N LEU A 120 -3.15 16.75 3.05
CA LEU A 120 -4.38 15.95 2.89
C LEU A 120 -5.65 16.79 2.74
N TRP A 121 -5.72 17.94 3.42
CA TRP A 121 -6.84 18.88 3.30
C TRP A 121 -7.10 19.34 1.85
N ARG A 122 -6.07 19.34 0.99
CA ARG A 122 -6.18 19.73 -0.43
C ARG A 122 -7.02 18.75 -1.23
N ILE A 123 -7.09 17.47 -0.83
CA ILE A 123 -7.93 16.45 -1.48
C ILE A 123 -9.39 16.90 -1.50
N HIS A 124 -9.86 17.56 -0.44
CA HIS A 124 -11.21 18.13 -0.41
C HIS A 124 -11.45 19.10 -1.57
N PHE A 125 -10.47 19.92 -1.94
CA PHE A 125 -10.63 20.93 -3.00
C PHE A 125 -10.33 20.39 -4.39
N MET A 126 -9.58 19.30 -4.51
CA MET A 126 -9.22 18.69 -5.79
C MET A 126 -10.27 17.72 -6.32
N LEU A 127 -10.99 17.04 -5.42
CA LEU A 127 -12.07 16.13 -5.81
C LEU A 127 -13.32 16.90 -6.28
N SER A 128 -14.06 16.27 -7.18
CA SER A 128 -15.37 16.72 -7.60
C SER A 128 -16.38 16.60 -6.46
N THR A 129 -17.61 17.07 -6.66
CA THR A 129 -18.65 16.95 -5.65
C THR A 129 -18.97 15.48 -5.35
N GLU A 130 -19.12 14.65 -6.39
CA GLU A 130 -19.34 13.21 -6.19
C GLU A 130 -18.08 12.52 -5.64
N GLY A 131 -16.88 12.88 -6.12
CA GLY A 131 -15.63 12.35 -5.59
C GLY A 131 -15.45 12.63 -4.10
N ARG A 132 -15.77 13.84 -3.65
CA ARG A 132 -15.78 14.21 -2.22
C ARG A 132 -16.78 13.40 -1.42
N ARG A 133 -18.02 13.28 -1.90
CA ARG A 133 -19.07 12.48 -1.25
C ARG A 133 -18.62 11.05 -1.06
N ARG A 134 -18.09 10.42 -2.11
CA ARG A 134 -17.54 9.06 -2.06
C ARG A 134 -16.40 8.94 -1.05
N TYR A 135 -15.45 9.87 -1.06
CA TYR A 135 -14.28 9.78 -0.21
C TYR A 135 -14.60 10.05 1.27
N PHE A 136 -15.23 11.18 1.57
CA PHE A 136 -15.42 11.67 2.93
C PHE A 136 -16.69 11.15 3.60
N ASP A 137 -17.77 10.91 2.85
CA ASP A 137 -19.06 10.52 3.44
C ASP A 137 -19.27 9.00 3.41
N GLU A 138 -18.65 8.29 2.45
CA GLU A 138 -18.80 6.83 2.33
C GLU A 138 -17.55 6.09 2.78
N VAL A 139 -16.42 6.30 2.11
CA VAL A 139 -15.22 5.45 2.25
C VAL A 139 -14.56 5.62 3.60
N LEU A 140 -14.19 6.84 4.00
CA LEU A 140 -13.50 7.07 5.26
C LEU A 140 -14.34 6.60 6.46
N PRO A 141 -15.64 6.94 6.58
CA PRO A 141 -16.46 6.44 7.69
C PRO A 141 -16.60 4.92 7.68
N LEU A 142 -16.74 4.31 6.49
CA LEU A 142 -16.82 2.85 6.37
C LEU A 142 -15.53 2.17 6.82
N LEU A 143 -14.36 2.69 6.44
CA LEU A 143 -13.06 2.18 6.87
C LEU A 143 -12.91 2.25 8.39
N HIS A 144 -13.19 3.41 8.99
CA HIS A 144 -13.12 3.62 10.43
C HIS A 144 -14.05 2.68 11.19
N ARG A 145 -15.31 2.59 10.77
CA ARG A 145 -16.29 1.70 11.38
C ARG A 145 -15.87 0.23 11.26
N THR A 146 -15.44 -0.19 10.07
CA THR A 146 -15.03 -1.58 9.83
C THR A 146 -13.82 -1.95 10.69
N LYS A 147 -12.85 -1.04 10.80
CA LYS A 147 -11.67 -1.21 11.66
C LYS A 147 -12.09 -1.45 13.11
N VAL A 148 -12.95 -0.59 13.67
CA VAL A 148 -13.44 -0.72 15.05
C VAL A 148 -14.28 -1.98 15.24
N GLU A 149 -15.16 -2.32 14.29
CA GLU A 149 -16.03 -3.50 14.36
C GLU A 149 -15.23 -4.82 14.38
N VAL A 150 -14.18 -4.91 13.56
CA VAL A 150 -13.35 -6.11 13.45
C VAL A 150 -12.34 -6.21 14.59
N MET A 151 -11.71 -5.10 14.96
CA MET A 151 -10.62 -5.10 15.95
C MET A 151 -11.13 -5.02 17.39
N GLY A 152 -12.29 -4.39 17.62
CA GLY A 152 -12.88 -4.20 18.94
C GLY A 152 -11.88 -3.59 19.92
N ALA A 153 -11.67 -4.24 21.06
CA ALA A 153 -10.70 -3.80 22.07
C ALA A 153 -9.24 -3.77 21.57
N ARG A 154 -8.90 -4.52 20.51
CA ARG A 154 -7.55 -4.61 19.94
C ARG A 154 -7.23 -3.46 18.99
N ASP A 155 -8.17 -2.55 18.70
CA ASP A 155 -7.97 -1.50 17.71
C ASP A 155 -6.76 -0.60 18.01
N ALA A 156 -6.57 -0.27 19.29
CA ALA A 156 -5.44 0.55 19.74
C ALA A 156 -4.09 -0.20 19.75
N GLU A 157 -4.10 -1.52 19.62
CA GLU A 157 -2.93 -2.40 19.75
C GLU A 157 -2.48 -2.98 18.40
N CYS A 158 -3.15 -2.63 17.31
CA CYS A 158 -2.91 -3.22 16.00
C CYS A 158 -2.06 -2.36 15.08
N TYR A 159 -1.31 -3.02 14.20
CA TYR A 159 -0.71 -2.37 13.04
C TYR A 159 -1.69 -2.46 11.88
N TYR A 160 -1.93 -1.33 11.22
CA TYR A 160 -2.82 -1.27 10.08
C TYR A 160 -2.03 -1.13 8.79
N LEU A 161 -2.18 -2.09 7.87
CA LEU A 161 -1.60 -2.01 6.52
C LEU A 161 -2.49 -1.12 5.66
N VAL A 162 -2.04 0.12 5.43
CA VAL A 162 -2.83 1.11 4.69
C VAL A 162 -2.67 0.93 3.19
N TYR A 163 -1.42 0.79 2.72
CA TYR A 163 -1.11 0.57 1.31
C TYR A 163 -0.08 -0.53 1.15
N LEU A 164 -0.30 -1.40 0.17
CA LEU A 164 0.68 -2.35 -0.33
C LEU A 164 0.67 -2.30 -1.85
N GLY A 165 1.63 -1.58 -2.42
CA GLY A 165 1.77 -1.39 -3.86
C GLY A 165 2.96 -2.17 -4.41
N THR A 166 2.77 -2.80 -5.57
CA THR A 166 3.89 -3.28 -6.41
C THR A 166 3.66 -2.79 -7.83
N LYS A 167 4.65 -2.11 -8.41
CA LYS A 167 4.59 -1.62 -9.79
C LYS A 167 4.34 -2.79 -10.75
N PRO A 168 3.56 -2.59 -11.83
CA PRO A 168 3.19 -3.68 -12.75
C PRO A 168 4.37 -4.52 -13.26
N ASN A 169 5.50 -3.88 -13.58
CA ASN A 169 6.72 -4.53 -14.10
C ASN A 169 7.54 -5.31 -13.05
N SER A 170 7.24 -5.14 -11.76
CA SER A 170 7.94 -5.81 -10.65
C SER A 170 7.03 -6.78 -9.88
N ARG A 171 5.79 -6.99 -10.35
CA ARG A 171 4.88 -8.02 -9.82
C ARG A 171 5.43 -9.43 -10.08
N GLY A 172 5.01 -10.40 -9.26
CA GLY A 172 5.45 -11.80 -9.36
C GLY A 172 6.84 -12.08 -8.77
N ARG A 173 7.56 -11.08 -8.27
CA ARG A 173 8.91 -11.22 -7.69
C ARG A 173 8.95 -11.48 -6.17
N GLY A 174 7.78 -11.64 -5.54
CA GLY A 174 7.65 -11.87 -4.09
C GLY A 174 7.91 -10.64 -3.21
N TYR A 175 8.06 -9.43 -3.77
CA TYR A 175 8.35 -8.21 -3.02
C TYR A 175 7.31 -7.84 -1.97
N ALA A 176 6.02 -7.94 -2.32
CA ALA A 176 4.93 -7.69 -1.38
C ALA A 176 5.00 -8.60 -0.13
N GLY A 177 5.29 -9.89 -0.34
CA GLY A 177 5.47 -10.85 0.75
C GLY A 177 6.65 -10.48 1.65
N LYS A 178 7.81 -10.14 1.06
CA LYS A 178 8.99 -9.69 1.81
C LYS A 178 8.71 -8.46 2.67
N LEU A 179 7.95 -7.49 2.17
CA LEU A 179 7.59 -6.28 2.92
C LEU A 179 6.71 -6.59 4.14
N ILE A 180 5.75 -7.50 3.99
CA ILE A 180 4.89 -7.95 5.10
C ILE A 180 5.73 -8.73 6.13
N GLU A 181 6.50 -9.72 5.67
CA GLU A 181 7.35 -10.53 6.53
C GLU A 181 8.35 -9.70 7.32
N ASP A 182 8.95 -8.67 6.70
CA ASP A 182 9.92 -7.80 7.36
C ASP A 182 9.30 -7.05 8.55
N LEU A 183 8.06 -6.57 8.45
CA LEU A 183 7.39 -5.96 9.62
C LEU A 183 7.12 -7.00 10.72
N ILE A 184 6.64 -8.20 10.35
CA ILE A 184 6.33 -9.27 11.30
C ILE A 184 7.61 -9.71 12.03
N ARG A 185 8.69 -9.99 11.30
CA ARG A 185 9.96 -10.48 11.86
C ARG A 185 10.62 -9.48 12.79
N VAL A 186 10.67 -8.19 12.41
CA VAL A 186 11.23 -7.12 13.27
C VAL A 186 10.53 -7.08 14.63
N ARG A 187 9.25 -7.44 14.69
CA ARG A 187 8.48 -7.41 15.93
C ARG A 187 8.53 -8.71 16.72
N VAL A 188 8.58 -9.87 16.06
CA VAL A 188 8.84 -11.16 16.75
C VAL A 188 10.18 -11.12 17.51
N ILE A 189 11.18 -10.39 17.01
CA ILE A 189 12.49 -10.23 17.70
C ILE A 189 12.40 -9.24 18.88
N SER A 190 11.49 -8.26 18.83
CA SER A 190 11.28 -7.28 19.90
C SER A 190 10.32 -7.76 21.00
N LEU A 191 9.60 -8.86 20.76
CA LEU A 191 8.83 -9.56 21.77
C LEU A 191 9.78 -10.56 22.46
N THR A 192 10.15 -10.26 23.71
CA THR A 192 10.76 -11.25 24.60
C THR A 192 9.92 -12.53 24.57
N ARG A 193 10.58 -13.68 24.43
CA ARG A 193 10.01 -15.04 24.38
C ARG A 193 8.76 -15.15 25.27
N GLY A 194 7.59 -15.02 24.66
CA GLY A 194 6.28 -15.22 25.28
C GLY A 194 5.68 -16.52 24.77
N LEU A 195 4.81 -17.14 25.56
CA LEU A 195 4.17 -18.42 25.24
C LEU A 195 3.08 -18.31 24.16
N GLU A 196 2.68 -17.10 23.76
CA GLU A 196 1.57 -16.90 22.83
C GLU A 196 2.02 -16.40 21.44
N PRO A 197 1.56 -17.03 20.34
CA PRO A 197 1.87 -16.63 18.98
C PRO A 197 1.20 -15.30 18.58
N VAL A 198 1.86 -14.53 17.73
CA VAL A 198 1.29 -13.30 17.14
C VAL A 198 0.21 -13.69 16.14
N GLN A 199 -1.04 -13.34 16.44
CA GLN A 199 -2.17 -13.56 15.54
C GLN A 199 -2.17 -12.47 14.44
N LEU A 200 -2.01 -12.91 13.18
CA LEU A 200 -2.15 -12.05 12.00
C LEU A 200 -3.54 -12.25 11.40
N ASP A 201 -4.45 -11.31 11.66
CA ASP A 201 -5.76 -11.29 11.04
C ASP A 201 -5.69 -10.50 9.72
N ILE A 202 -5.63 -11.20 8.57
CA ILE A 202 -5.73 -10.58 7.24
C ILE A 202 -7.20 -10.57 6.82
N MET A 203 -7.81 -9.38 6.75
CA MET A 203 -9.18 -9.24 6.25
C MET A 203 -9.18 -9.29 4.72
N VAL A 204 -9.70 -10.37 4.15
CA VAL A 204 -10.04 -10.47 2.72
C VAL A 204 -11.56 -10.44 2.60
N ARG A 205 -12.12 -9.37 2.04
CA ARG A 205 -13.57 -9.29 1.82
C ARG A 205 -13.91 -9.96 0.49
N GLU A 206 -14.66 -11.05 0.54
CA GLU A 206 -15.17 -11.67 -0.69
C GLU A 206 -16.14 -10.73 -1.41
N PRO A 207 -16.07 -10.62 -2.75
CA PRO A 207 -17.02 -9.84 -3.52
C PRO A 207 -18.42 -10.45 -3.34
N ARG A 208 -19.35 -9.67 -2.79
CA ARG A 208 -20.76 -10.08 -2.74
C ARG A 208 -21.27 -10.14 -4.18
N ALA A 209 -21.47 -11.35 -4.70
CA ALA A 209 -22.27 -11.57 -5.90
C ALA A 209 -23.70 -11.10 -5.61
N GLY A 210 -24.11 -9.96 -6.16
CA GLY A 210 -25.42 -9.39 -5.84
C GLY A 210 -25.73 -8.07 -6.51
N PHE A 211 -25.79 -8.05 -7.85
CA PHE A 211 -26.73 -7.17 -8.56
C PHE A 211 -27.50 -8.03 -9.57
N GLY A 212 -28.60 -8.59 -9.09
CA GLY A 212 -29.57 -9.30 -9.92
C GLY A 212 -30.43 -8.31 -10.70
N GLY A 213 -30.57 -8.59 -12.00
CA GLY A 213 -31.81 -8.45 -12.75
C GLY A 213 -32.28 -7.04 -13.09
N TYR A 214 -31.72 -6.43 -14.14
CA TYR A 214 -32.50 -5.52 -14.98
C TYR A 214 -33.39 -6.36 -15.90
N SER A 215 -34.69 -6.42 -15.57
CA SER A 215 -35.72 -6.89 -16.49
C SER A 215 -35.92 -5.82 -17.57
N MET A 216 -35.51 -6.12 -18.80
CA MET A 216 -36.04 -5.44 -19.98
C MET A 216 -37.53 -5.78 -20.08
N LYS A 217 -38.37 -4.76 -20.06
CA LYS A 217 -39.71 -4.85 -20.65
C LYS A 217 -39.65 -4.22 -22.04
N ALA A 218 -40.20 -4.98 -22.98
CA ALA A 218 -40.42 -4.64 -24.38
C ALA A 218 -41.33 -3.43 -24.56
#